data_AF-A0A7X3QP61-F1
#
_entry.id   AF-A0A7X3QP61-F1
#
_cell.length_a   1.000
_cell.length_b   1.000
_cell.length_c   1.000
_cell.angle_alpha   90.00
_cell.angle_beta   90.00
_cell.angle_gamma   90.00
#
_symmetry.space_group_name_H-M   'P 1'
#
loop_
_entity.id
_entity.type
_entity.pdbx_description
1 polymer ?
#
loop_
_entity_poly.entity_id
_entity_poly.type
_entity_poly.pdbx_seq_one_letter_code
_entity_poly.pdbx_strand_id
1 'polypeptide(L)'
;MVVPRVLELTYTAHDLEPFARDLGYDGPPFVWDEERRHRLRSELDAIYAHMYQLERIDLEWILDAPEPSASFPALKRNELREFGEYRTERYVLQAYDQLARGESPDLEPSPT
;
A
#
# COMPACT_ATOMS: atom_id res chain seq x y z
N MET A 1 5.08 1.72 -12.55
CA MET A 1 4.06 1.44 -11.51
C MET A 1 4.70 1.24 -10.14
N VAL A 2 5.61 0.27 -9.97
CA VAL A 2 6.27 0.00 -8.66
C VAL A 2 7.35 1.03 -8.31
N VAL A 3 8.25 1.35 -9.25
CA VAL A 3 9.43 2.20 -8.99
C VAL A 3 9.10 3.55 -8.32
N PRO A 4 8.11 4.35 -8.78
CA PRO A 4 7.78 5.63 -8.13
C PRO A 4 7.35 5.48 -6.66
N ARG A 5 6.63 4.40 -6.33
CA ARG A 5 6.13 4.12 -4.97
C ARG A 5 7.27 3.71 -4.04
N VAL A 6 8.14 2.82 -4.52
CA VAL A 6 9.32 2.36 -3.75
C VAL A 6 10.30 3.49 -3.52
N LEU A 7 10.49 4.36 -4.53
CA LEU A 7 11.31 5.55 -4.41
C LEU A 7 10.80 6.45 -3.27
N GLU A 8 9.51 6.83 -3.28
CA GLU A 8 8.91 7.68 -2.24
C GLU A 8 8.94 7.01 -0.85
N LEU A 9 8.74 5.69 -0.79
CA LEU A 9 8.82 4.95 0.46
C LEU A 9 10.22 4.85 1.05
N THR A 10 11.26 4.94 0.22
CA THR A 10 12.65 4.69 0.62
C THR A 10 13.41 6.01 0.80
N TYR A 11 13.33 6.94 -0.15
CA TYR A 11 14.15 8.15 -0.17
C TYR A 11 13.64 9.23 0.79
N THR A 12 13.94 9.06 2.08
CA THR A 12 13.48 9.93 3.19
C THR A 12 14.59 10.74 3.86
N ALA A 13 15.85 10.52 3.47
CA ALA A 13 17.01 11.26 3.95
C ALA A 13 18.05 11.42 2.83
N HIS A 14 18.89 12.47 2.91
CA HIS A 14 19.94 12.74 1.92
C HIS A 14 20.98 11.61 1.82
N ASP A 15 21.19 10.83 2.88
CA ASP A 15 22.10 9.68 2.84
C ASP A 15 21.67 8.60 1.83
N LEU A 16 20.38 8.61 1.43
CA LEU A 16 19.80 7.71 0.44
C LEU A 16 19.77 8.32 -0.98
N GLU A 17 20.38 9.48 -1.18
CA GLU A 17 20.46 10.14 -2.49
C GLU A 17 21.08 9.24 -3.58
N PRO A 18 22.12 8.43 -3.33
CA PRO A 18 22.63 7.50 -4.35
C PRO A 18 21.55 6.54 -4.87
N PHE A 19 20.69 6.00 -3.98
CA PHE A 19 19.58 5.13 -4.36
C PHE A 19 18.54 5.87 -5.22
N ALA A 20 18.24 7.13 -4.88
CA ALA A 20 17.30 7.94 -5.66
C ALA A 20 17.83 8.23 -7.06
N ARG A 21 19.13 8.57 -7.18
CA ARG A 21 19.79 8.80 -8.48
C ARG A 21 19.82 7.54 -9.35
N ASP A 22 20.06 6.37 -8.77
CA ASP A 22 20.02 5.09 -9.49
C ASP A 22 18.62 4.80 -10.08
N LEU A 23 17.56 5.35 -9.48
CA LEU A 23 16.19 5.30 -9.98
C LEU A 23 15.82 6.50 -10.88
N GLY A 24 16.77 7.38 -11.20
CA GLY A 24 16.57 8.54 -12.05
C GLY A 24 15.89 9.74 -11.37
N TYR A 25 15.98 9.84 -10.04
CA TYR A 25 15.41 10.96 -9.28
C TYR A 25 16.50 11.85 -8.67
N ASP A 26 16.49 13.13 -9.07
CA ASP A 26 17.44 14.15 -8.64
C ASP A 26 16.83 15.19 -7.67
N GLY A 27 15.64 14.92 -7.12
CA GLY A 27 14.95 15.82 -6.21
C GLY A 27 15.39 15.71 -4.74
N PRO A 28 14.84 16.54 -3.85
CA PRO A 28 15.05 16.41 -2.42
C PRO A 28 14.39 15.13 -1.85
N PRO A 29 14.83 14.64 -0.66
CA PRO A 29 14.16 13.53 0.00
C PRO A 29 12.68 13.82 0.26
N PHE A 30 11.86 12.78 0.22
CA PHE A 30 10.43 12.87 0.51
C PHE A 30 10.21 13.06 2.02
N VAL A 31 9.24 13.91 2.36
CA VAL A 31 8.82 14.14 3.74
C VAL A 31 8.14 12.88 4.27
N TRP A 32 8.42 12.55 5.54
CA TRP A 32 7.75 11.44 6.20
C TRP A 32 6.29 11.76 6.49
N ASP A 33 5.36 11.05 5.84
CA ASP A 33 3.92 11.14 6.02
C ASP A 33 3.34 9.72 6.18
N GLU A 34 2.80 9.41 7.36
CA GLU A 34 2.32 8.06 7.66
C GLU A 34 1.13 7.62 6.81
N GLU A 35 0.19 8.54 6.53
CA GLU A 35 -1.00 8.24 5.75
C GLU A 35 -0.66 8.03 4.28
N ARG A 36 0.20 8.88 3.71
CA ARG A 36 0.71 8.71 2.35
C ARG A 36 1.47 7.39 2.21
N ARG A 37 2.32 7.06 3.17
CA ARG A 37 3.08 5.80 3.16
C ARG A 37 2.17 4.58 3.27
N HIS A 38 1.12 4.65 4.08
CA HIS A 38 0.13 3.59 4.18
C HIS A 38 -0.54 3.33 2.83
N ARG A 39 -1.01 4.38 2.14
CA ARG A 39 -1.58 4.27 0.79
C ARG A 39 -0.60 3.66 -0.22
N LEU A 40 0.63 4.16 -0.29
CA LEU A 40 1.64 3.64 -1.21
C LEU A 40 1.95 2.16 -0.96
N ARG A 41 1.94 1.71 0.29
CA ARG A 41 2.11 0.29 0.64
C ARG A 41 0.91 -0.54 0.20
N SER A 42 -0.31 -0.07 0.46
CA SER A 42 -1.52 -0.76 0.01
C SER A 42 -1.60 -0.88 -1.52
N GLU A 43 -1.16 0.14 -2.24
CA GLU A 43 -1.03 0.09 -3.70
C GLU A 43 0.00 -0.93 -4.15
N LEU A 44 1.14 -1.04 -3.45
CA LEU A 44 2.15 -2.07 -3.74
C LEU A 44 1.59 -3.47 -3.49
N ASP A 45 0.90 -3.70 -2.37
CA ASP A 45 0.28 -4.99 -2.06
C ASP A 45 -0.70 -5.42 -3.16
N ALA A 46 -1.53 -4.49 -3.65
CA ALA A 46 -2.42 -4.72 -4.78
C ALA A 46 -1.70 -5.01 -6.09
N ILE A 47 -0.60 -4.28 -6.38
CA ILE A 47 0.24 -4.51 -7.56
C ILE A 47 0.86 -5.91 -7.51
N TYR A 48 1.40 -6.33 -6.36
CA TYR A 48 1.94 -7.67 -6.18
C TYR A 48 0.86 -8.74 -6.31
N ALA A 49 -0.33 -8.51 -5.74
CA ALA A 49 -1.45 -9.43 -5.89
C ALA A 49 -1.81 -9.67 -7.38
N HIS A 50 -1.88 -8.60 -8.17
CA HIS A 50 -2.07 -8.70 -9.63
C HIS A 50 -0.93 -9.44 -10.32
N MET A 51 0.33 -9.14 -9.99
CA MET A 51 1.48 -9.79 -10.61
C MET A 51 1.54 -11.30 -10.31
N TYR A 52 1.10 -11.70 -9.11
CA TYR A 52 0.99 -13.10 -8.72
C TYR A 52 -0.32 -13.78 -9.17
N GLN A 53 -1.20 -13.06 -9.87
CA GLN A 53 -2.47 -13.58 -10.39
C GLN A 53 -3.40 -14.12 -9.28
N LEU A 54 -3.34 -13.50 -8.10
CA LEU A 54 -4.30 -13.77 -7.03
C LEU A 54 -5.70 -13.34 -7.49
N GLU A 55 -6.73 -14.13 -7.19
CA GLU A 55 -8.09 -13.66 -7.39
C GLU A 55 -8.46 -12.66 -6.28
N ARG A 56 -9.43 -11.78 -6.56
CA ARG A 56 -9.89 -10.78 -5.57
C ARG A 56 -10.35 -11.46 -4.27
N ILE A 57 -11.01 -12.61 -4.38
CA ILE A 57 -11.50 -13.38 -3.22
C ILE A 57 -10.35 -13.97 -2.39
N ASP A 58 -9.26 -14.41 -3.03
CA ASP A 58 -8.08 -14.91 -2.34
C ASP A 58 -7.35 -13.78 -1.61
N LEU A 59 -7.28 -12.59 -2.23
CA LEU A 59 -6.69 -11.41 -1.60
C LEU A 59 -7.50 -10.97 -0.38
N GLU A 60 -8.84 -10.94 -0.49
CA GLU A 60 -9.73 -10.66 0.63
C GLU A 60 -9.54 -11.67 1.76
N TRP A 61 -9.40 -12.97 1.42
CA TRP A 61 -9.10 -14.01 2.40
C TRP A 61 -7.74 -13.83 3.07
N ILE A 62 -6.69 -13.46 2.33
CA ILE A 62 -5.37 -13.17 2.91
C ILE A 62 -5.44 -12.01 3.92
N LEU A 63 -6.20 -10.97 3.59
CA LEU A 63 -6.31 -9.75 4.40
C LEU A 63 -7.15 -9.95 5.66
N ASP A 64 -8.27 -10.68 5.56
CA ASP A 64 -9.27 -10.79 6.62
C ASP A 64 -9.92 -12.18 6.77
N ALA A 65 -9.14 -13.25 6.71
CA ALA A 65 -9.64 -14.57 7.05
C ALA A 65 -10.13 -14.65 8.52
N PRO A 66 -11.21 -15.41 8.78
CA PRO A 66 -11.68 -15.68 10.13
C PRO A 66 -10.70 -16.55 10.92
N GLU A 67 -10.75 -16.44 12.25
CA GLU A 67 -9.98 -17.28 13.17
C GLU A 67 -10.25 -18.77 12.94
N PRO A 68 -9.23 -19.65 13.05
CA PRO A 68 -7.85 -19.39 13.50
C PRO A 68 -6.89 -18.96 12.39
N SER A 69 -7.38 -18.73 11.17
CA SER A 69 -6.56 -18.49 9.98
C SER A 69 -6.27 -17.01 9.72
N ALA A 70 -6.60 -16.12 10.67
CA ALA A 70 -6.42 -14.68 10.51
C ALA A 70 -4.94 -14.32 10.36
N SER A 71 -4.57 -13.71 9.22
CA SER A 71 -3.18 -13.31 8.93
C SER A 71 -2.72 -12.11 9.74
N PHE A 72 -3.60 -11.12 9.95
CA PHE A 72 -3.25 -9.83 10.55
C PHE A 72 -4.19 -9.37 11.69
N PRO A 73 -4.53 -10.23 12.67
CA PRO A 73 -5.54 -9.91 13.70
C PRO A 73 -5.14 -8.76 14.64
N ALA A 74 -3.84 -8.52 14.84
CA ALA A 74 -3.37 -7.39 15.62
C ALA A 74 -3.51 -6.05 14.85
N LEU A 75 -3.18 -6.06 13.55
CA LEU A 75 -3.31 -4.89 12.68
C LEU A 75 -4.77 -4.46 12.58
N LYS A 76 -5.67 -5.40 12.24
CA LYS A 76 -7.11 -5.13 12.14
C LYS A 76 -7.68 -4.54 13.42
N ARG A 77 -7.34 -5.10 14.59
CA ARG A 77 -7.78 -4.56 15.89
C ARG A 77 -7.26 -3.15 16.16
N ASN A 78 -6.03 -2.84 15.79
CA ASN A 78 -5.45 -1.52 15.96
C ASN A 78 -6.14 -0.50 15.05
N GLU A 79 -6.33 -0.82 13.76
CA GLU A 79 -6.99 0.08 12.82
C GLU A 79 -8.47 0.30 13.17
N LEU A 80 -9.20 -0.74 13.58
CA LEU A 80 -10.57 -0.60 14.05
C LEU A 80 -10.67 0.31 15.30
N ARG A 81 -9.68 0.26 16.19
CA ARG A 81 -9.65 1.11 17.39
C ARG A 81 -9.34 2.57 17.06
N GLU A 82 -8.45 2.80 16.09
CA GLU A 82 -7.94 4.13 15.76
C GLU A 82 -8.81 4.87 14.73
N PHE A 83 -9.29 4.15 13.72
CA PHE A 83 -10.00 4.73 12.57
C PHE A 83 -11.45 4.25 12.46
N GLY A 84 -11.88 3.25 13.24
CA GLY A 84 -13.22 2.67 13.14
C GLY A 84 -13.44 1.77 11.93
N GLU A 85 -12.42 1.58 11.08
CA GLU A 85 -12.45 0.74 9.89
C GLU A 85 -11.12 -0.01 9.70
N TYR A 86 -11.14 -1.12 8.97
CA TYR A 86 -9.92 -1.83 8.55
C TYR A 86 -9.38 -1.19 7.25
N ARG A 87 -8.67 -0.06 7.39
CA ARG A 87 -8.18 0.77 6.28
C ARG A 87 -7.30 -0.01 5.32
N THR A 88 -6.45 -0.90 5.84
CA THR A 88 -5.56 -1.73 5.02
C THR A 88 -6.37 -2.53 4.00
N GLU A 89 -7.39 -3.26 4.45
CA GLU A 89 -8.24 -4.06 3.56
C GLU A 89 -8.94 -3.19 2.53
N ARG A 90 -9.59 -2.10 2.97
CA ARG A 90 -10.28 -1.18 2.06
C ARG A 90 -9.37 -0.65 0.98
N TYR A 91 -8.17 -0.18 1.34
CA TYR A 91 -7.23 0.42 0.40
C TYR A 91 -6.60 -0.60 -0.54
N VAL A 92 -6.19 -1.76 -0.05
CA VAL A 92 -5.62 -2.81 -0.90
C VAL A 92 -6.65 -3.29 -1.91
N LEU A 93 -7.89 -3.56 -1.48
CA LEU A 93 -8.96 -3.99 -2.39
C LEU A 93 -9.35 -2.88 -3.38
N GLN A 94 -9.38 -1.61 -2.95
CA GLN A 94 -9.63 -0.49 -3.84
C GLN A 94 -8.55 -0.35 -4.92
N ALA A 95 -7.28 -0.44 -4.56
CA ALA A 95 -6.17 -0.39 -5.51
C ALA A 95 -6.17 -1.61 -6.45
N TYR A 96 -6.55 -2.78 -5.93
CA TYR A 96 -6.73 -4.00 -6.72
C TYR A 96 -7.84 -3.81 -7.75
N ASP A 97 -8.98 -3.26 -7.37
CA ASP A 97 -10.10 -3.02 -8.29
C ASP A 97 -9.75 -1.98 -9.38
N GLN A 98 -8.91 -0.98 -9.08
CA GLN A 98 -8.36 -0.04 -10.08
C GLN A 98 -7.47 -0.78 -11.11
N LEU A 99 -6.56 -1.63 -10.63
CA LEU A 99 -5.69 -2.44 -11.49
C LEU A 99 -6.50 -3.39 -12.39
N ALA A 100 -7.55 -4.00 -11.87
CA ALA A 100 -8.42 -4.91 -12.61
C ALA A 100 -9.15 -4.20 -13.77
N ARG A 101 -9.34 -2.86 -13.68
CA ARG A 101 -9.89 -2.02 -14.75
C ARG A 101 -8.83 -1.54 -15.75
N GLY A 102 -7.55 -1.87 -15.55
CA GLY A 102 -6.43 -1.39 -16.35
C GLY A 102 -5.94 0.00 -15.94
N GLU A 103 -6.35 0.50 -14.78
CA GLU A 103 -5.91 1.79 -14.24
C GLU A 103 -4.62 1.61 -13.43
N SER A 104 -3.81 2.67 -13.34
CA SER A 104 -2.74 2.70 -12.33
C SER A 104 -3.37 3.04 -10.98
N PRO A 105 -3.03 2.35 -9.88
CA PRO A 105 -3.53 2.70 -8.57
C PRO A 105 -3.23 4.16 -8.27
N ASP A 106 -4.20 4.83 -7.67
CA ASP A 106 -4.02 6.17 -7.09
C ASP A 106 -5.05 6.28 -5.97
N LEU A 107 -4.61 5.95 -4.76
CA LEU A 107 -5.48 5.99 -3.60
C LEU A 107 -5.56 7.42 -3.09
N GLU A 108 -6.77 7.96 -3.06
CA GLU A 108 -7.06 9.23 -2.41
C GLU A 108 -7.03 9.09 -0.87
N PRO A 109 -6.69 10.17 -0.13
CA PRO A 109 -6.76 10.15 1.32
C PRO A 109 -8.20 9.90 1.79
N SER A 110 -8.38 9.30 2.97
CA SER A 110 -9.72 9.13 3.53
C SER A 110 -10.37 10.50 3.77
N PRO A 111 -11.65 10.70 3.43
CA PRO A 111 -12.37 11.87 3.92
C PRO A 111 -12.41 11.81 5.46
N THR A 112 -11.91 12.87 6.09
CA THR A 112 -11.90 13.06 7.56
C THR A 112 -13.30 13.17 8.12
#